data_AF-A0A945GEX6-F1
#
_entry.id   AF-A0A945GEX6-F1
#
_cell.length_a   1.000
_cell.length_b   1.000
_cell.length_c   1.000
_cell.angle_alpha   90.00
_cell.angle_beta   90.00
_cell.angle_gamma   90.00
#
_symmetry.space_group_name_H-M   'P 1'
#
loop_
_entity.id
_entity.type
_entity.pdbx_description
1 polymer ?
#
loop_
_entity_poly.entity_id
_entity_poly.type
_entity_poly.pdbx_seq_one_letter_code
_entity_poly.pdbx_strand_id
1 'polypeptide(L)'
;MKNYKLLILLIFIIVNSCSKEDEINQLNETIVNLQNDIAKLNSQITDYSIEINQLTTQNNTQSSQIAELNFQLNNFQIQIQEYIDQIQVLTESNEILESDNNSLNTQITDLQDQLYAIQSQSAEDGLYLFNKIEILEPPFGGTMWDLPDLITSSDYTIYSTSSYQGIETRLFYDKSIPDFINYPAHIYKVNFGDDLSIDFEIYTEFTQEEAGNIEQKYAPLIGQLGKDLRRNIKSFEFLKGEEVASAQRSDDLNYANITFHTDWLTNLVETRPDGDKTEELLIHESAHLSIDPYVYGQQGWNDAVNLDGNFLSTYAKDNPDSEDVAETFQAYIAVKFFPDRISNSLRDTILSVCLNRFKYFDSLNLDLSIYK
;
A
#
# COMPACT_ATOMS: atom_id res chain seq x y z
N MET A 1 96.75 -115.96 6.62
CA MET A 1 96.35 -114.65 7.18
C MET A 1 96.72 -113.43 6.30
N LYS A 2 97.06 -113.62 5.02
CA LYS A 2 97.48 -112.54 4.10
C LYS A 2 96.36 -111.97 3.19
N ASN A 3 95.18 -112.59 3.10
CA ASN A 3 94.13 -112.18 2.14
C ASN A 3 93.02 -111.26 2.72
N TYR A 4 92.89 -111.11 4.04
CA TYR A 4 91.82 -110.28 4.63
C TYR A 4 92.20 -108.79 4.81
N LYS A 5 93.48 -108.47 5.03
CA LYS A 5 93.90 -107.07 5.23
C LYS A 5 93.92 -106.23 3.95
N LEU A 6 94.32 -106.84 2.81
CA LEU A 6 94.30 -106.17 1.52
C LEU A 6 92.85 -105.88 1.05
N LEU A 7 91.93 -106.79 1.38
CA LEU A 7 90.50 -106.64 1.13
C LEU A 7 89.88 -105.51 1.98
N ILE A 8 90.24 -105.43 3.27
CA ILE A 8 89.77 -104.37 4.18
C ILE A 8 90.29 -102.99 3.76
N LEU A 9 91.52 -102.87 3.28
CA LEU A 9 92.08 -101.60 2.80
C LEU A 9 91.45 -101.15 1.46
N LEU A 10 91.16 -102.08 0.55
CA LEU A 10 90.42 -101.79 -0.69
C LEU A 10 88.98 -101.35 -0.40
N ILE A 11 88.30 -102.01 0.54
CA ILE A 11 86.94 -101.65 0.98
C ILE A 11 86.96 -100.26 1.63
N PHE A 12 87.97 -99.93 2.45
CA PHE A 12 88.06 -98.61 3.08
C PHE A 12 88.29 -97.50 2.05
N ILE A 13 89.11 -97.71 1.01
CA ILE A 13 89.33 -96.73 -0.06
C ILE A 13 88.08 -96.56 -0.93
N ILE A 14 87.39 -97.66 -1.27
CA ILE A 14 86.16 -97.64 -2.09
C ILE A 14 84.99 -97.01 -1.32
N VAL A 15 84.84 -97.30 -0.03
CA VAL A 15 83.78 -96.70 0.81
C VAL A 15 84.05 -95.21 1.05
N ASN A 16 85.31 -94.80 1.27
CA ASN A 16 85.67 -93.38 1.43
C ASN A 16 85.61 -92.61 0.09
N SER A 17 85.88 -93.26 -1.04
CA SER A 17 85.69 -92.65 -2.36
C SER A 17 84.21 -92.53 -2.73
N CYS A 18 83.37 -93.55 -2.43
CA CYS A 18 81.92 -93.46 -2.62
C CYS A 18 81.29 -92.39 -1.72
N SER A 19 81.70 -92.28 -0.45
CA SER A 19 81.17 -91.26 0.48
C SER A 19 81.47 -89.83 0.04
N LYS A 20 82.61 -89.57 -0.60
CA LYS A 20 82.97 -88.25 -1.12
C LYS A 20 82.27 -87.94 -2.44
N GLU A 21 82.04 -88.94 -3.29
CA GLU A 21 81.29 -88.79 -4.54
C GLU A 21 79.82 -88.45 -4.28
N ASP A 22 79.19 -89.09 -3.28
CA ASP A 22 77.82 -88.78 -2.87
C ASP A 22 77.68 -87.36 -2.30
N GLU A 23 78.65 -86.90 -1.51
CA GLU A 23 78.70 -85.54 -0.97
C GLU A 23 78.90 -84.49 -2.09
N ILE A 24 79.75 -84.79 -3.09
CA ILE A 24 79.93 -83.96 -4.29
C ILE A 24 78.65 -83.87 -5.11
N ASN A 25 77.92 -84.99 -5.28
CA ASN A 25 76.65 -85.00 -6.01
C ASN A 25 75.57 -84.18 -5.31
N GLN A 26 75.45 -84.25 -3.98
CA GLN A 26 74.53 -83.41 -3.20
C GLN A 26 74.89 -81.92 -3.27
N LEU A 27 76.19 -81.60 -3.24
CA LEU A 27 76.66 -80.23 -3.39
C LEU A 27 76.36 -79.69 -4.79
N ASN A 28 76.55 -80.50 -5.83
CA ASN A 28 76.22 -80.14 -7.22
C ASN A 28 74.72 -79.91 -7.41
N GLU A 29 73.86 -80.75 -6.83
CA GLU A 29 72.40 -80.55 -6.86
C GLU A 29 72.00 -79.25 -6.14
N THR A 30 72.62 -78.98 -4.99
CA THR A 30 72.44 -77.72 -4.25
C THR A 30 72.85 -76.51 -5.08
N ILE A 31 73.99 -76.58 -5.79
CA ILE A 31 74.47 -75.51 -6.68
C ILE A 31 73.45 -75.25 -7.81
N VAL A 32 72.91 -76.29 -8.44
CA VAL A 32 71.90 -76.15 -9.50
C VAL A 32 70.63 -75.51 -8.96
N ASN A 33 70.16 -75.90 -7.78
CA ASN A 33 68.99 -75.28 -7.14
C ASN A 33 69.22 -73.80 -6.82
N LEU A 34 70.37 -73.46 -6.24
CA LEU A 34 70.74 -72.06 -5.98
C LEU A 34 70.87 -71.23 -7.27
N GLN A 35 71.41 -71.81 -8.35
CA GLN A 35 71.47 -71.14 -9.66
C GLN A 35 70.08 -70.85 -10.22
N ASN A 36 69.14 -71.78 -10.07
CA ASN A 36 67.74 -71.59 -10.47
C ASN A 36 67.05 -70.50 -9.64
N ASP A 37 67.29 -70.46 -8.33
CA ASP A 37 66.73 -69.44 -7.45
C ASP A 37 67.33 -68.05 -7.73
N ILE A 38 68.64 -67.97 -8.00
CA ILE A 38 69.30 -66.73 -8.45
C ILE A 38 68.68 -66.25 -9.77
N ALA A 39 68.44 -67.15 -10.74
CA ALA A 39 67.81 -66.78 -12.00
C ALA A 39 66.38 -66.23 -11.80
N LYS A 40 65.57 -66.84 -10.93
CA LYS A 40 64.23 -66.35 -10.57
C LYS A 40 64.29 -64.99 -9.89
N LEU A 41 65.17 -64.82 -8.91
CA LEU A 41 65.36 -63.54 -8.21
C LEU A 41 65.79 -62.44 -9.18
N ASN A 42 66.69 -62.73 -10.13
CA ASN A 42 67.11 -61.77 -11.16
C ASN A 42 65.96 -61.38 -12.09
N SER A 43 65.07 -62.32 -12.44
CA SER A 43 63.86 -62.02 -13.20
C SER A 43 62.95 -61.08 -12.41
N GLN A 44 62.68 -61.38 -11.13
CA GLN A 44 61.86 -60.54 -10.26
C GLN A 44 62.46 -59.14 -10.09
N ILE A 45 63.79 -59.01 -9.94
CA ILE A 45 64.48 -57.71 -9.89
C ILE A 45 64.24 -56.92 -11.17
N THR A 46 64.28 -57.59 -12.32
CA THR A 46 64.03 -56.95 -13.62
C THR A 46 62.58 -56.46 -13.70
N ASP A 47 61.61 -57.29 -13.31
CA ASP A 47 60.19 -56.94 -13.31
C ASP A 47 59.90 -55.75 -12.38
N TYR A 48 60.42 -55.78 -11.14
CA TYR A 48 60.29 -54.65 -10.22
C TYR A 48 60.99 -53.38 -10.74
N SER A 49 62.12 -53.51 -11.43
CA SER A 49 62.77 -52.35 -12.04
C SER A 49 61.91 -51.72 -13.14
N ILE A 50 61.17 -52.52 -13.92
CA ILE A 50 60.23 -52.02 -14.93
C ILE A 50 59.05 -51.32 -14.25
N GLU A 51 58.47 -51.92 -13.22
CA GLU A 51 57.36 -51.34 -12.46
C GLU A 51 57.75 -49.99 -11.82
N ILE A 52 58.94 -49.90 -11.22
CA ILE A 52 59.47 -48.65 -10.65
C ILE A 52 59.58 -47.57 -11.72
N ASN A 53 60.06 -47.89 -12.92
CA ASN A 53 60.17 -46.92 -14.01
C ASN A 53 58.79 -46.44 -14.50
N GLN A 54 57.80 -47.34 -14.56
CA GLN A 54 56.42 -46.98 -14.90
C GLN A 54 55.80 -46.06 -13.85
N LEU A 55 55.91 -46.41 -12.57
CA LEU A 55 55.42 -45.58 -11.46
C LEU A 55 56.12 -44.22 -11.42
N THR A 56 57.42 -44.17 -11.69
CA THR A 56 58.18 -42.91 -11.78
C THR A 56 57.64 -42.02 -12.90
N THR A 57 57.33 -42.59 -14.06
CA THR A 57 56.75 -41.86 -15.19
C THR A 57 55.34 -41.35 -14.87
N GLN A 58 54.53 -42.16 -14.19
CA GLN A 58 53.19 -41.76 -13.74
C GLN A 58 53.29 -40.60 -12.73
N ASN A 59 54.19 -40.68 -11.75
CA ASN A 59 54.41 -39.62 -10.76
C ASN A 59 54.84 -38.30 -11.41
N ASN A 60 55.71 -38.36 -12.43
CA ASN A 60 56.14 -37.16 -13.16
C ASN A 60 54.98 -36.51 -13.94
N THR A 61 54.11 -37.33 -14.55
CA THR A 61 52.89 -36.87 -15.23
C THR A 61 51.94 -36.21 -14.24
N GLN A 62 51.65 -36.87 -13.11
CA GLN A 62 50.78 -36.32 -12.06
C GLN A 62 51.33 -35.02 -11.47
N SER A 63 52.65 -34.93 -11.27
CA SER A 63 53.31 -33.71 -10.79
C SER A 63 53.11 -32.54 -11.77
N SER A 64 53.16 -32.81 -13.07
CA SER A 64 52.91 -31.79 -14.10
C SER A 64 51.45 -31.34 -14.11
N GLN A 65 50.50 -32.26 -13.96
CA GLN A 65 49.07 -31.95 -13.84
C GLN A 65 48.76 -31.10 -12.59
N ILE A 66 49.40 -31.40 -11.46
CA ILE A 66 49.29 -30.60 -10.22
C ILE A 66 49.79 -29.18 -10.45
N ALA A 67 50.91 -29.01 -11.16
CA ALA A 67 51.45 -27.68 -11.47
C ALA A 67 50.49 -26.85 -12.33
N GLU A 68 49.84 -27.48 -13.33
CA GLU A 68 48.84 -26.81 -14.18
C GLU A 68 47.58 -26.42 -13.39
N LEU A 69 47.06 -27.32 -12.55
CA LEU A 69 45.91 -27.03 -11.68
C LEU A 69 46.23 -25.88 -10.70
N ASN A 70 47.43 -25.85 -10.14
CA ASN A 70 47.86 -24.75 -9.26
C ASN A 70 47.91 -23.42 -10.02
N PHE A 71 48.35 -23.42 -11.28
CA PHE A 71 48.33 -22.21 -12.11
C PHE A 71 46.90 -21.73 -12.37
N GLN A 72 45.98 -22.64 -12.70
CA GLN A 72 44.55 -22.30 -12.87
C GLN A 72 43.93 -21.76 -11.58
N LEU A 73 44.23 -22.36 -10.43
CA LEU A 73 43.75 -21.89 -9.12
C LEU A 73 44.20 -20.46 -8.83
N ASN A 74 45.47 -20.13 -9.10
CA ASN A 74 45.98 -18.77 -8.93
C ASN A 74 45.23 -17.77 -9.83
N ASN A 75 44.94 -18.14 -11.08
CA ASN A 75 44.18 -17.27 -11.98
C ASN A 75 42.74 -17.06 -11.52
N PHE A 76 42.08 -18.09 -11.00
CA PHE A 76 40.75 -17.95 -10.41
C PHE A 76 40.75 -17.09 -9.15
N GLN A 77 41.79 -17.18 -8.31
CA GLN A 77 41.93 -16.30 -7.15
C GLN A 77 42.04 -14.83 -7.56
N ILE A 78 42.79 -14.51 -8.62
CA ILE A 78 42.89 -13.14 -9.16
C ILE A 78 41.52 -12.65 -9.65
N GLN A 79 40.81 -13.45 -10.45
CA GLN A 79 39.47 -13.09 -10.94
C GLN A 79 38.46 -12.89 -9.80
N ILE A 80 38.51 -13.72 -8.76
CA ILE A 80 37.67 -13.55 -7.58
C ILE A 80 37.96 -12.21 -6.91
N GLN A 81 39.23 -11.81 -6.77
CA GLN A 81 39.58 -10.52 -6.20
C GLN A 81 39.07 -9.36 -7.07
N GLU A 82 39.21 -9.45 -8.40
CA GLU A 82 38.69 -8.45 -9.32
C GLU A 82 37.16 -8.31 -9.21
N TYR A 83 36.43 -9.41 -9.02
CA TYR A 83 34.98 -9.38 -8.80
C TYR A 83 34.62 -8.79 -7.43
N ILE A 84 35.41 -9.08 -6.38
CA ILE A 84 35.21 -8.47 -5.06
C ILE A 84 35.38 -6.94 -5.14
N ASP A 85 36.42 -6.46 -5.82
CA ASP A 85 36.69 -5.04 -5.97
C ASP A 85 35.57 -4.35 -6.78
N GLN A 86 35.07 -5.00 -7.84
CA GLN A 86 33.91 -4.50 -8.60
C GLN A 86 32.64 -4.44 -7.76
N ILE A 87 32.38 -5.48 -6.95
CA ILE A 87 31.22 -5.50 -6.04
C ILE A 87 31.31 -4.34 -5.04
N GLN A 88 32.49 -4.09 -4.48
CA GLN A 88 32.67 -2.98 -3.53
C GLN A 88 32.31 -1.63 -4.17
N VAL A 89 32.83 -1.34 -5.38
CA VAL A 89 32.53 -0.10 -6.09
C VAL A 89 31.04 0.03 -6.40
N LEU A 90 30.39 -1.07 -6.81
CA LEU A 90 28.94 -1.08 -7.06
C LEU A 90 28.13 -0.86 -5.77
N THR A 91 28.57 -1.42 -4.64
CA THR A 91 27.95 -1.19 -3.33
C THR A 91 28.03 0.29 -2.94
N GLU A 92 29.21 0.90 -3.02
CA GLU A 92 29.39 2.32 -2.71
C GLU A 92 28.54 3.21 -3.64
N SER A 93 28.45 2.87 -4.94
CA SER A 93 27.58 3.59 -5.88
C SER A 93 26.10 3.48 -5.53
N ASN A 94 25.64 2.33 -5.04
CA ASN A 94 24.24 2.14 -4.64
C ASN A 94 23.89 2.96 -3.39
N GLU A 95 24.80 3.04 -2.42
CA GLU A 95 24.62 3.86 -1.23
C GLU A 95 24.47 5.36 -1.58
N ILE A 96 25.25 5.84 -2.54
CA ILE A 96 25.14 7.22 -3.05
C ILE A 96 23.79 7.44 -3.73
N LEU A 97 23.36 6.53 -4.61
CA LEU A 97 22.06 6.62 -5.29
C LEU A 97 20.89 6.60 -4.31
N GLU A 98 20.97 5.80 -3.25
CA GLU A 98 19.96 5.77 -2.19
C GLU A 98 19.90 7.12 -1.43
N SER A 99 21.05 7.69 -1.10
CA SER A 99 21.14 9.03 -0.48
C SER A 99 20.54 10.12 -1.38
N ASP A 100 20.86 10.10 -2.67
CA ASP A 100 20.33 11.07 -3.64
C ASP A 100 18.81 10.94 -3.80
N ASN A 101 18.28 9.71 -3.87
CA ASN A 101 16.84 9.47 -3.91
C ASN A 101 16.14 10.01 -2.66
N ASN A 102 16.71 9.81 -1.47
CA ASN A 102 16.15 10.34 -0.22
C ASN A 102 16.15 11.88 -0.21
N SER A 103 17.21 12.51 -0.72
CA SER A 103 17.27 13.97 -0.85
C SER A 103 16.25 14.50 -1.86
N LEU A 104 16.11 13.87 -3.02
CA LEU A 104 15.12 14.24 -4.03
C LEU A 104 13.70 14.09 -3.52
N ASN A 105 13.40 13.01 -2.79
CA ASN A 105 12.09 12.83 -2.16
C ASN A 105 11.77 13.96 -1.17
N THR A 106 12.75 14.37 -0.36
CA THR A 106 12.57 15.49 0.58
C THR A 106 12.31 16.81 -0.16
N GLN A 107 13.04 17.09 -1.25
CA GLN A 107 12.83 18.27 -2.08
C GLN A 107 11.45 18.26 -2.75
N ILE A 108 10.98 17.10 -3.21
CA ILE A 108 9.65 16.96 -3.80
C ILE A 108 8.57 17.27 -2.75
N THR A 109 8.69 16.74 -1.53
CA THR A 109 7.74 17.03 -0.45
C THR A 109 7.71 18.52 -0.11
N ASP A 110 8.87 19.17 0.04
CA ASP A 110 8.94 20.61 0.32
C ASP A 110 8.31 21.47 -0.80
N LEU A 111 8.54 21.10 -2.07
CA LEU A 111 7.91 21.78 -3.21
C LEU A 111 6.40 21.55 -3.27
N GLN A 112 5.91 20.37 -2.86
CA GLN A 112 4.49 20.08 -2.75
C GLN A 112 3.83 20.93 -1.66
N ASP A 113 4.46 21.02 -0.48
CA ASP A 113 3.97 21.84 0.62
C ASP A 113 3.91 23.33 0.24
N GLN A 114 4.95 23.84 -0.44
CA GLN A 114 4.96 25.21 -0.97
C GLN A 114 3.84 25.44 -2.00
N LEU A 115 3.60 24.48 -2.90
CA LEU A 115 2.53 24.57 -3.88
C LEU A 115 1.15 24.61 -3.22
N TYR A 116 0.93 23.79 -2.19
CA TYR A 116 -0.31 23.78 -1.42
C TYR A 116 -0.53 25.11 -0.70
N ALA A 117 0.50 25.66 -0.05
CA ALA A 117 0.41 26.96 0.60
C ALA A 117 0.05 28.08 -0.39
N ILE A 118 0.64 28.07 -1.60
CA ILE A 118 0.33 29.03 -2.66
C ILE A 118 -1.13 28.88 -3.12
N GLN A 119 -1.60 27.65 -3.35
CA GLN A 119 -2.96 27.38 -3.82
C GLN A 119 -4.03 27.74 -2.79
N SER A 120 -3.79 27.41 -1.52
CA SER A 120 -4.69 27.77 -0.42
C SER A 120 -4.76 29.29 -0.28
N GLN A 121 -3.61 29.96 -0.19
CA GLN A 121 -3.58 31.43 -0.03
C GLN A 121 -4.21 32.14 -1.23
N SER A 122 -3.94 31.68 -2.46
CA SER A 122 -4.54 32.30 -3.64
C SER A 122 -6.06 32.10 -3.68
N ALA A 123 -6.57 30.94 -3.24
CA ALA A 123 -8.00 30.68 -3.13
C ALA A 123 -8.68 31.54 -2.05
N GLU A 124 -7.99 31.87 -0.95
CA GLU A 124 -8.47 32.87 0.01
C GLU A 124 -8.61 34.26 -0.63
N ASP A 125 -7.69 34.62 -1.53
CA ASP A 125 -7.70 35.87 -2.29
C ASP A 125 -8.69 35.85 -3.49
N GLY A 126 -9.45 34.76 -3.68
CA GLY A 126 -10.37 34.57 -4.81
C GLY A 126 -9.68 34.28 -6.15
N LEU A 127 -8.40 33.93 -6.12
CA LEU A 127 -7.59 33.56 -7.28
C LEU A 127 -7.30 32.05 -7.29
N TYR A 128 -7.99 31.33 -8.17
CA TYR A 128 -7.78 29.89 -8.33
C TYR A 128 -6.70 29.60 -9.39
N LEU A 129 -5.63 28.93 -8.98
CA LEU A 129 -4.53 28.51 -9.84
C LEU A 129 -4.74 27.08 -10.33
N PHE A 130 -4.85 26.90 -11.65
CA PHE A 130 -5.09 25.60 -12.26
C PHE A 130 -4.69 25.59 -13.73
N ASN A 131 -4.47 24.40 -14.27
CA ASN A 131 -4.35 24.24 -15.72
C ASN A 131 -5.76 24.08 -16.31
N LYS A 132 -6.17 25.01 -17.18
CA LYS A 132 -7.46 24.89 -17.88
C LYS A 132 -7.41 23.71 -18.85
N ILE A 133 -8.36 22.79 -18.69
CA ILE A 133 -8.57 21.63 -19.55
C ILE A 133 -9.94 21.78 -20.22
N GLU A 134 -10.06 21.29 -21.46
CA GLU A 134 -11.34 21.24 -22.16
C GLU A 134 -12.16 20.04 -21.69
N ILE A 135 -13.33 20.30 -21.09
CA ILE A 135 -14.25 19.29 -20.55
C ILE A 135 -15.61 19.50 -21.22
N LEU A 136 -15.98 18.58 -22.11
CA LEU A 136 -17.17 18.70 -22.96
C LEU A 136 -18.45 18.14 -22.30
N GLU A 137 -18.31 17.18 -21.40
CA GLU A 137 -19.41 16.55 -20.66
C GLU A 137 -19.09 16.57 -19.17
N PRO A 138 -20.10 16.51 -18.29
CA PRO A 138 -19.85 16.47 -16.85
C PRO A 138 -18.86 15.35 -16.49
N PRO A 139 -17.78 15.67 -15.76
CA PRO A 139 -16.73 14.70 -15.43
C PRO A 139 -17.16 13.66 -14.39
N PHE A 140 -18.24 13.92 -13.65
CA PHE A 140 -18.72 13.05 -12.58
C PHE A 140 -20.17 12.59 -12.81
N GLY A 141 -20.55 11.47 -12.21
CA GLY A 141 -21.94 11.02 -12.10
C GLY A 141 -22.68 11.77 -11.00
N GLY A 142 -22.06 11.84 -9.82
CA GLY A 142 -22.52 12.60 -8.66
C GLY A 142 -21.36 12.88 -7.70
N THR A 143 -21.11 14.14 -7.33
CA THR A 143 -19.88 14.54 -6.64
C THR A 143 -19.76 13.96 -5.25
N MET A 144 -20.88 13.74 -4.56
CA MET A 144 -20.89 13.05 -3.27
C MET A 144 -20.24 11.66 -3.35
N TRP A 145 -20.43 10.95 -4.46
CA TRP A 145 -19.89 9.61 -4.67
C TRP A 145 -18.51 9.60 -5.33
N ASP A 146 -18.24 10.55 -6.22
CA ASP A 146 -17.06 10.51 -7.09
C ASP A 146 -15.86 11.31 -6.55
N LEU A 147 -16.10 12.26 -5.62
CA LEU A 147 -15.02 12.96 -4.94
C LEU A 147 -14.44 12.09 -3.80
N PRO A 148 -13.16 12.29 -3.44
CA PRO A 148 -12.53 11.54 -2.34
C PRO A 148 -13.24 11.79 -1.01
N ASP A 149 -12.91 11.00 0.01
CA ASP A 149 -13.26 11.26 1.41
C ASP A 149 -12.51 12.54 1.85
N LEU A 150 -13.24 13.65 1.88
CA LEU A 150 -12.71 15.00 2.06
C LEU A 150 -12.69 15.39 3.52
N ILE A 151 -13.72 15.01 4.30
CA ILE A 151 -13.80 15.26 5.73
C ILE A 151 -13.98 13.91 6.42
N THR A 152 -13.05 13.60 7.33
CA THR A 152 -13.10 12.36 8.10
C THR A 152 -13.66 12.62 9.48
N SER A 153 -14.21 11.59 10.12
CA SER A 153 -14.60 11.61 11.54
C SER A 153 -13.51 12.06 12.53
N SER A 154 -12.24 12.11 12.10
CA SER A 154 -11.11 12.62 12.90
C SER A 154 -10.90 14.13 12.81
N ASP A 155 -11.52 14.80 11.84
CA ASP A 155 -11.44 16.24 11.67
C ASP A 155 -12.11 16.98 12.83
N TYR A 156 -11.65 18.21 13.06
CA TYR A 156 -12.12 19.04 14.16
C TYR A 156 -13.63 19.27 14.09
N THR A 157 -14.29 19.05 15.22
CA THR A 157 -15.73 19.31 15.39
C THR A 157 -15.95 20.38 16.45
N ILE A 158 -16.91 21.26 16.19
CA ILE A 158 -17.40 22.21 17.20
C ILE A 158 -18.62 21.68 17.96
N TYR A 159 -18.95 20.39 17.84
CA TYR A 159 -19.93 19.77 18.73
C TYR A 159 -19.53 20.01 20.20
N SER A 160 -20.47 20.55 20.98
CA SER A 160 -20.24 20.87 22.38
C SER A 160 -20.93 19.88 23.30
N THR A 161 -22.26 19.81 23.22
CA THR A 161 -23.08 18.98 24.12
C THR A 161 -24.41 18.63 23.48
N SER A 162 -24.95 17.47 23.79
CA SER A 162 -26.34 17.12 23.55
C SER A 162 -27.10 16.92 24.86
N SER A 163 -28.43 17.05 24.80
CA SER A 163 -29.31 16.77 25.94
C SER A 163 -30.64 16.17 25.48
N TYR A 164 -30.99 15.03 26.07
CA TYR A 164 -32.25 14.35 25.80
C TYR A 164 -33.43 15.13 26.39
N GLN A 165 -34.41 15.47 25.56
CA GLN A 165 -35.58 16.27 25.92
C GLN A 165 -36.84 15.42 26.17
N GLY A 166 -36.81 14.13 25.82
CA GLY A 166 -37.96 13.24 25.93
C GLY A 166 -38.50 12.80 24.56
N ILE A 167 -39.76 12.37 24.55
CA ILE A 167 -40.46 11.96 23.33
C ILE A 167 -41.49 13.03 22.97
N GLU A 168 -41.45 13.51 21.73
CA GLU A 168 -42.45 14.41 21.17
C GLU A 168 -42.91 13.94 19.80
N THR A 169 -44.10 14.37 19.37
CA THR A 169 -44.55 14.13 17.99
C THR A 169 -43.90 15.15 17.06
N ARG A 170 -43.30 14.67 15.97
CA ARG A 170 -42.59 15.46 14.97
C ARG A 170 -43.01 15.04 13.56
N LEU A 171 -42.92 15.99 12.63
CA LEU A 171 -43.32 15.80 11.24
C LEU A 171 -42.09 15.46 10.42
N PHE A 172 -42.01 14.23 9.91
CA PHE A 172 -40.88 13.78 9.08
C PHE A 172 -41.34 13.70 7.63
N TYR A 173 -40.43 13.89 6.68
CA TYR A 173 -40.67 13.43 5.31
C TYR A 173 -40.10 12.02 5.14
N ASP A 174 -41.00 11.04 5.12
CA ASP A 174 -40.61 9.64 5.03
C ASP A 174 -40.50 9.21 3.56
N LYS A 175 -39.30 8.95 3.07
CA LYS A 175 -39.11 8.57 1.66
C LYS A 175 -39.65 7.18 1.34
N SER A 176 -39.77 6.29 2.34
CA SER A 176 -40.36 4.95 2.17
C SER A 176 -41.87 5.01 1.95
N ILE A 177 -42.50 6.08 2.42
CA ILE A 177 -43.89 6.43 2.18
C ILE A 177 -43.91 7.92 1.82
N PRO A 178 -43.59 8.31 0.57
CA PRO A 178 -43.13 9.65 0.16
C PRO A 178 -44.14 10.79 0.44
N ASP A 179 -44.28 11.11 1.72
CA ASP A 179 -45.31 11.95 2.33
C ASP A 179 -44.81 12.44 3.71
N PHE A 180 -45.45 13.47 4.22
CA PHE A 180 -45.17 14.01 5.54
C PHE A 180 -45.97 13.26 6.62
N ILE A 181 -45.25 12.60 7.53
CA ILE A 181 -45.83 11.72 8.55
C ILE A 181 -45.46 12.22 9.95
N ASN A 182 -46.44 12.19 10.86
CA ASN A 182 -46.21 12.51 12.26
C ASN A 182 -45.74 11.28 13.02
N TYR A 183 -44.50 11.30 13.50
CA TYR A 183 -43.90 10.23 14.29
C TYR A 183 -43.64 10.68 15.73
N PRO A 184 -43.87 9.81 16.74
CA PRO A 184 -43.26 9.99 18.05
C PRO A 184 -41.74 9.79 17.95
N ALA A 185 -40.96 10.78 18.34
CA ALA A 185 -39.50 10.77 18.20
C ALA A 185 -38.81 11.08 19.54
N HIS A 186 -37.71 10.37 19.80
CA HIS A 186 -36.72 10.72 20.81
C HIS A 186 -36.01 12.01 20.39
N ILE A 187 -36.11 13.06 21.21
CA ILE A 187 -35.54 14.38 20.90
C ILE A 187 -34.24 14.58 21.67
N TYR A 188 -33.17 14.88 20.94
CA TYR A 188 -31.91 15.34 21.52
C TYR A 188 -31.60 16.73 21.00
N LYS A 189 -31.48 17.71 21.90
CA LYS A 189 -31.02 19.05 21.53
C LYS A 189 -29.50 19.07 21.47
N VAL A 190 -28.93 19.20 20.27
CA VAL A 190 -27.49 19.26 20.02
C VAL A 190 -27.07 20.72 19.96
N ASN A 191 -26.02 21.08 20.71
CA ASN A 191 -25.49 22.44 20.77
C ASN A 191 -24.04 22.46 20.29
N PHE A 192 -23.70 23.48 19.51
CA PHE A 192 -22.38 23.68 18.93
C PHE A 192 -21.68 24.88 19.56
N GLY A 193 -20.35 24.94 19.46
CA GLY A 193 -19.52 26.00 20.05
C GLY A 193 -19.70 27.39 19.44
N ASP A 194 -20.49 27.53 18.38
CA ASP A 194 -20.77 28.77 17.66
C ASP A 194 -22.19 29.32 17.90
N ASP A 195 -22.82 28.87 18.99
CA ASP A 195 -24.16 29.20 19.47
C ASP A 195 -25.32 28.68 18.60
N LEU A 196 -25.04 27.90 17.55
CA LEU A 196 -26.08 27.16 16.84
C LEU A 196 -26.51 25.94 17.65
N SER A 197 -27.78 25.55 17.47
CA SER A 197 -28.33 24.31 17.99
C SER A 197 -29.27 23.69 16.97
N ILE A 198 -29.26 22.37 16.88
CA ILE A 198 -30.12 21.58 15.99
C ILE A 198 -30.72 20.46 16.81
N ASP A 199 -31.98 20.09 16.52
CA ASP A 199 -32.60 18.94 17.16
C ASP A 199 -32.29 17.66 16.39
N PHE A 200 -32.00 16.59 17.10
CA PHE A 200 -32.02 15.23 16.57
C PHE A 200 -33.36 14.61 16.92
N GLU A 201 -34.07 14.17 15.89
CA GLU A 201 -35.41 13.61 16.00
C GLU A 201 -35.35 12.16 15.52
N ILE A 202 -35.35 11.22 16.46
CA ILE A 202 -35.11 9.81 16.16
C ILE A 202 -36.39 9.04 16.45
N TYR A 203 -36.99 8.42 15.43
CA TYR A 203 -38.28 7.75 15.57
C TYR A 203 -38.25 6.68 16.68
N THR A 204 -39.29 6.57 17.51
CA THR A 204 -39.34 5.64 18.65
C THR A 204 -39.41 4.14 18.29
N GLU A 205 -39.30 3.80 17.00
CA GLU A 205 -38.94 2.42 16.61
C GLU A 205 -37.51 2.06 17.04
N PHE A 206 -36.64 3.06 17.21
CA PHE A 206 -35.43 2.93 18.00
C PHE A 206 -35.78 3.04 19.48
N THR A 207 -35.20 2.17 20.29
CA THR A 207 -35.16 2.34 21.74
C THR A 207 -34.37 3.61 22.10
N GLN A 208 -34.57 4.14 23.30
CA GLN A 208 -33.80 5.31 23.76
C GLN A 208 -32.28 5.06 23.76
N GLU A 209 -31.84 3.82 24.02
CA GLU A 209 -30.42 3.46 23.94
C GLU A 209 -29.89 3.52 22.50
N GLU A 210 -30.62 2.93 21.54
CA GLU A 210 -30.28 3.01 20.12
C GLU A 210 -30.29 4.47 19.62
N ALA A 211 -31.29 5.25 20.02
CA ALA A 211 -31.37 6.67 19.69
C ALA A 211 -30.18 7.47 20.27
N GLY A 212 -29.77 7.16 21.50
CA GLY A 212 -28.57 7.75 22.10
C GLY A 212 -27.29 7.40 21.33
N ASN A 213 -27.18 6.16 20.83
CA ASN A 213 -26.03 5.75 20.02
C ASN A 213 -25.99 6.43 18.66
N ILE A 214 -27.15 6.60 18.01
CA ILE A 214 -27.28 7.38 16.76
C ILE A 214 -26.85 8.83 17.01
N GLU A 215 -27.34 9.45 18.08
CA GLU A 215 -26.96 10.83 18.42
C GLU A 215 -25.47 10.98 18.63
N GLN A 216 -24.88 10.13 19.48
CA GLN A 216 -23.44 10.17 19.78
C GLN A 216 -22.57 9.97 18.52
N LYS A 217 -23.07 9.22 17.54
CA LYS A 217 -22.36 8.99 16.28
C LYS A 217 -22.41 10.22 15.36
N TYR A 218 -23.61 10.74 15.06
CA TYR A 218 -23.76 11.74 13.99
C TYR A 218 -23.66 13.20 14.48
N ALA A 219 -23.92 13.48 15.76
CA ALA A 219 -23.86 14.85 16.27
C ALA A 219 -22.45 15.48 16.14
N PRO A 220 -21.35 14.74 16.42
CA PRO A 220 -20.00 15.23 16.12
C PRO A 220 -19.76 15.52 14.65
N LEU A 221 -20.25 14.69 13.72
CA LEU A 221 -20.04 14.86 12.28
C LEU A 221 -20.71 16.13 11.75
N ILE A 222 -21.92 16.42 12.21
CA ILE A 222 -22.59 17.69 11.88
C ILE A 222 -21.80 18.88 12.43
N GLY A 223 -21.18 18.72 13.60
CA GLY A 223 -20.29 19.73 14.17
C GLY A 223 -19.01 19.98 13.36
N GLN A 224 -18.68 19.15 12.37
CA GLN A 224 -17.59 19.40 11.41
C GLN A 224 -18.06 20.28 10.25
N LEU A 225 -19.36 20.48 10.05
CA LEU A 225 -19.87 21.37 9.01
C LEU A 225 -19.62 22.84 9.37
N GLY A 226 -19.24 23.61 8.35
CA GLY A 226 -19.16 25.07 8.44
C GLY A 226 -20.46 25.67 9.00
N LYS A 227 -20.34 26.79 9.72
CA LYS A 227 -21.49 27.43 10.39
C LYS A 227 -22.63 27.72 9.45
N ASP A 228 -22.32 28.23 8.26
CA ASP A 228 -23.33 28.54 7.25
C ASP A 228 -23.90 27.31 6.54
N LEU A 229 -23.29 26.12 6.66
CA LEU A 229 -23.91 24.85 6.25
C LEU A 229 -24.91 24.34 7.29
N ARG A 230 -24.78 24.72 8.57
CA ARG A 230 -25.76 24.38 9.62
C ARG A 230 -26.89 25.40 9.76
N ARG A 231 -26.83 26.51 9.03
CA ARG A 231 -27.82 27.59 9.10
C ARG A 231 -29.19 27.08 8.62
N ASN A 232 -30.29 27.57 9.20
CA ASN A 232 -31.68 27.21 8.88
C ASN A 232 -32.13 25.80 9.26
N ILE A 233 -31.26 24.80 9.30
CA ILE A 233 -31.59 23.41 9.65
C ILE A 233 -32.24 23.38 11.05
N LYS A 234 -33.44 22.81 11.16
CA LYS A 234 -34.16 22.64 12.42
C LYS A 234 -33.86 21.30 13.05
N SER A 235 -33.86 20.25 12.25
CA SER A 235 -33.55 18.92 12.72
C SER A 235 -32.87 18.01 11.70
N PHE A 236 -32.16 17.03 12.24
CA PHE A 236 -31.83 15.79 11.56
C PHE A 236 -32.73 14.69 12.09
N GLU A 237 -33.39 14.00 11.17
CA GLU A 237 -34.40 12.99 11.43
C GLU A 237 -33.88 11.61 11.09
N PHE A 238 -34.16 10.61 11.93
CA PHE A 238 -33.66 9.25 11.73
C PHE A 238 -34.80 8.22 11.75
N LEU A 239 -34.86 7.43 10.68
CA LEU A 239 -35.76 6.29 10.45
C LEU A 239 -34.95 5.01 10.23
N LYS A 240 -35.56 3.84 10.42
CA LYS A 240 -35.00 2.57 9.91
C LYS A 240 -35.33 2.42 8.44
N GLY A 241 -34.53 1.67 7.68
CA GLY A 241 -34.78 1.41 6.26
C GLY A 241 -33.60 1.73 5.34
N GLU A 242 -33.82 1.49 4.06
CA GLU A 242 -32.81 1.52 3.00
C GLU A 242 -33.01 2.67 2.00
N GLU A 243 -33.90 3.62 2.30
CA GLU A 243 -34.15 4.77 1.43
C GLU A 243 -33.06 5.83 1.59
N VAL A 244 -32.70 6.46 0.47
CA VAL A 244 -31.67 7.50 0.45
C VAL A 244 -32.11 8.74 1.24
N ALA A 245 -31.15 9.59 1.59
CA ALA A 245 -31.40 10.84 2.29
C ALA A 245 -32.38 11.77 1.57
N SER A 246 -32.93 12.72 2.35
CA SER A 246 -33.82 13.76 1.83
C SER A 246 -33.77 15.01 2.70
N ALA A 247 -33.37 16.13 2.12
CA ALA A 247 -33.60 17.47 2.66
C ALA A 247 -34.96 18.05 2.22
N GLN A 248 -35.77 18.51 3.16
CA GLN A 248 -37.07 19.14 2.90
C GLN A 248 -37.20 20.48 3.63
N ARG A 249 -37.83 21.47 2.97
CA ARG A 249 -38.03 22.80 3.55
C ARG A 249 -39.36 23.45 3.16
N SER A 250 -39.89 24.28 4.04
CA SER A 250 -40.94 25.25 3.71
C SER A 250 -40.34 26.56 3.18
N ASP A 251 -41.10 27.32 2.39
CA ASP A 251 -40.65 28.60 1.82
C ASP A 251 -40.21 29.62 2.89
N ASP A 252 -40.84 29.59 4.07
CA ASP A 252 -40.53 30.45 5.20
C ASP A 252 -39.41 29.91 6.11
N LEU A 253 -38.86 28.73 5.79
CA LEU A 253 -37.81 28.03 6.53
C LEU A 253 -38.16 27.74 8.00
N ASN A 254 -39.45 27.75 8.35
CA ASN A 254 -39.91 27.29 9.66
C ASN A 254 -39.85 25.76 9.78
N TYR A 255 -39.89 25.05 8.65
CA TYR A 255 -39.54 23.65 8.51
C TYR A 255 -38.32 23.54 7.58
N ALA A 256 -37.27 22.87 8.02
CA ALA A 256 -36.03 22.68 7.24
C ALA A 256 -35.27 21.51 7.87
N ASN A 257 -35.60 20.29 7.44
CA ASN A 257 -35.18 19.07 8.10
C ASN A 257 -34.49 18.14 7.09
N ILE A 258 -33.55 17.33 7.58
CA ILE A 258 -32.85 16.31 6.78
C ILE A 258 -33.18 14.96 7.36
N THR A 259 -33.77 14.08 6.56
CA THR A 259 -34.17 12.73 6.96
C THR A 259 -33.16 11.69 6.46
N PHE A 260 -32.71 10.83 7.36
CA PHE A 260 -31.84 9.70 7.07
C PHE A 260 -32.50 8.37 7.43
N HIS A 261 -32.26 7.35 6.59
CA HIS A 261 -32.57 5.98 6.94
C HIS A 261 -31.28 5.24 7.33
N THR A 262 -31.25 4.67 8.54
CA THR A 262 -30.01 4.18 9.14
C THR A 262 -29.43 2.96 8.43
N ASP A 263 -30.26 2.10 7.84
CA ASP A 263 -29.77 0.90 7.17
C ASP A 263 -29.04 1.31 5.89
N TRP A 264 -29.57 2.27 5.12
CA TRP A 264 -28.88 2.83 3.95
C TRP A 264 -27.53 3.47 4.29
N LEU A 265 -27.47 4.27 5.37
CA LEU A 265 -26.21 4.86 5.84
C LEU A 265 -25.17 3.78 6.12
N THR A 266 -25.52 2.81 6.97
CA THR A 266 -24.59 1.77 7.44
C THR A 266 -24.23 0.74 6.36
N ASN A 267 -25.14 0.41 5.46
CA ASN A 267 -24.95 -0.63 4.45
C ASN A 267 -24.33 -0.12 3.15
N LEU A 268 -24.46 1.18 2.86
CA LEU A 268 -23.98 1.75 1.61
C LEU A 268 -23.05 2.94 1.80
N VAL A 269 -23.43 3.96 2.57
CA VAL A 269 -22.69 5.23 2.66
C VAL A 269 -21.37 5.04 3.42
N GLU A 270 -21.43 4.39 4.58
CA GLU A 270 -20.30 4.25 5.50
C GLU A 270 -19.31 3.15 5.09
N THR A 271 -19.79 2.16 4.34
CA THR A 271 -19.03 0.93 4.02
C THR A 271 -18.46 0.93 2.61
N ARG A 272 -18.43 2.10 1.98
CA ARG A 272 -17.90 2.26 0.64
C ARG A 272 -16.40 1.88 0.55
N PRO A 273 -15.97 1.19 -0.52
CA PRO A 273 -14.57 0.80 -0.68
C PRO A 273 -13.59 1.97 -0.81
N ASP A 274 -14.07 3.13 -1.23
CA ASP A 274 -13.33 4.37 -1.50
C ASP A 274 -13.44 5.41 -0.36
N GLY A 275 -13.87 4.97 0.84
CA GLY A 275 -13.98 5.78 2.05
C GLY A 275 -15.43 6.04 2.47
N ASP A 276 -15.64 6.30 3.76
CA ASP A 276 -16.93 6.73 4.29
C ASP A 276 -17.37 8.03 3.57
N LYS A 277 -18.67 8.16 3.27
CA LYS A 277 -19.24 9.34 2.60
C LYS A 277 -20.25 10.09 3.46
N THR A 278 -20.28 9.82 4.75
CA THR A 278 -21.26 10.42 5.66
C THR A 278 -21.10 11.94 5.71
N GLU A 279 -19.88 12.45 5.79
CA GLU A 279 -19.59 13.88 5.86
C GLU A 279 -19.88 14.58 4.52
N GLU A 280 -19.57 13.93 3.39
CA GLU A 280 -19.92 14.43 2.05
C GLU A 280 -21.45 14.48 1.85
N LEU A 281 -22.16 13.44 2.29
CA LEU A 281 -23.62 13.43 2.32
C LEU A 281 -24.16 14.59 3.16
N LEU A 282 -23.58 14.81 4.35
CA LEU A 282 -23.99 15.89 5.24
C LEU A 282 -23.77 17.26 4.59
N ILE A 283 -22.65 17.49 3.89
CA ILE A 283 -22.43 18.73 3.11
C ILE A 283 -23.52 18.88 2.04
N HIS A 284 -23.77 17.82 1.26
CA HIS A 284 -24.72 17.83 0.15
C HIS A 284 -26.14 18.17 0.64
N GLU A 285 -26.67 17.42 1.61
CA GLU A 285 -28.03 17.65 2.13
C GLU A 285 -28.15 18.99 2.87
N SER A 286 -27.09 19.42 3.56
CA SER A 286 -27.05 20.72 4.23
C SER A 286 -27.03 21.88 3.25
N ALA A 287 -26.37 21.74 2.08
CA ALA A 287 -26.38 22.77 1.05
C ALA A 287 -27.80 23.08 0.59
N HIS A 288 -28.66 22.07 0.48
CA HIS A 288 -30.06 22.27 0.14
C HIS A 288 -30.80 23.15 1.15
N LEU A 289 -30.51 23.06 2.43
CA LEU A 289 -31.26 23.85 3.43
C LEU A 289 -30.63 25.22 3.71
N SER A 290 -29.32 25.30 3.58
CA SER A 290 -28.54 26.40 4.14
C SER A 290 -27.98 27.33 3.07
N ILE A 291 -27.80 26.83 1.85
CA ILE A 291 -27.19 27.54 0.72
C ILE A 291 -28.22 27.81 -0.38
N ASP A 292 -28.92 26.79 -0.89
CA ASP A 292 -29.90 26.92 -1.98
C ASP A 292 -30.84 28.13 -1.86
N PRO A 293 -31.47 28.42 -0.69
CA PRO A 293 -32.44 29.51 -0.58
C PRO A 293 -31.86 30.89 -0.89
N TYR A 294 -30.53 31.03 -0.87
CA TYR A 294 -29.82 32.28 -1.11
C TYR A 294 -29.09 32.31 -2.46
N VAL A 295 -29.11 31.19 -3.20
CA VAL A 295 -28.39 31.03 -4.47
C VAL A 295 -29.36 30.93 -5.63
N TYR A 296 -30.32 30.01 -5.58
CA TYR A 296 -31.27 29.85 -6.67
C TYR A 296 -32.16 31.10 -6.82
N GLY A 297 -32.39 31.50 -8.07
CA GLY A 297 -33.11 32.73 -8.43
C GLY A 297 -32.25 34.00 -8.39
N GLN A 298 -31.00 33.95 -7.96
CA GLN A 298 -30.09 35.09 -8.02
C GLN A 298 -29.45 35.22 -9.40
N GLN A 299 -29.43 36.44 -9.95
CA GLN A 299 -28.82 36.70 -11.26
C GLN A 299 -27.33 36.32 -11.30
N GLY A 300 -26.60 36.57 -10.21
CA GLY A 300 -25.17 36.26 -10.15
C GLY A 300 -24.87 34.76 -10.27
N TRP A 301 -25.75 33.90 -9.74
CA TRP A 301 -25.63 32.44 -9.91
C TRP A 301 -25.85 32.04 -11.36
N ASN A 302 -26.93 32.53 -11.97
CA ASN A 302 -27.25 32.24 -13.37
C ASN A 302 -26.13 32.71 -14.32
N ASP A 303 -25.55 33.88 -14.05
CA ASP A 303 -24.40 34.38 -14.81
C ASP A 303 -23.18 33.47 -14.64
N ALA A 304 -22.91 33.01 -13.42
CA ALA A 304 -21.82 32.08 -13.14
C ALA A 304 -21.98 30.74 -13.87
N VAL A 305 -23.16 30.12 -13.81
CA VAL A 305 -23.50 28.89 -14.54
C VAL A 305 -23.31 29.07 -16.05
N ASN A 306 -23.78 30.19 -16.62
CA ASN A 306 -23.63 30.49 -18.04
C ASN A 306 -22.18 30.70 -18.47
N LEU A 307 -21.35 31.32 -17.63
CA LEU A 307 -19.92 31.52 -17.89
C LEU A 307 -19.12 30.23 -17.79
N ASP A 308 -19.51 29.34 -16.88
CA ASP A 308 -18.95 28.00 -16.73
C ASP A 308 -19.31 27.10 -17.92
N GLY A 309 -20.57 27.18 -18.39
CA GLY A 309 -21.03 26.55 -19.63
C GLY A 309 -21.15 25.02 -19.59
N ASN A 310 -20.91 24.40 -18.44
CA ASN A 310 -21.03 22.96 -18.21
C ASN A 310 -21.33 22.70 -16.71
N PHE A 311 -21.73 21.48 -16.35
CA PHE A 311 -22.06 21.08 -14.98
C PHE A 311 -21.02 20.11 -14.44
N LEU A 312 -20.81 20.13 -13.11
CA LEU A 312 -19.79 19.30 -12.48
C LEU A 312 -20.12 17.80 -12.55
N SER A 313 -21.41 17.46 -12.43
CA SER A 313 -21.89 16.09 -12.51
C SER A 313 -23.07 15.95 -13.46
N THR A 314 -23.33 14.73 -13.93
CA THR A 314 -24.55 14.42 -14.70
C THR A 314 -25.79 14.65 -13.86
N TYR A 315 -25.72 14.40 -12.55
CA TYR A 315 -26.84 14.63 -11.65
C TYR A 315 -27.21 16.13 -11.55
N ALA A 316 -26.21 17.00 -11.42
CA ALA A 316 -26.39 18.46 -11.49
C ALA A 316 -26.93 18.91 -12.86
N LYS A 317 -26.41 18.35 -13.95
CA LYS A 317 -26.87 18.66 -15.32
C LYS A 317 -28.34 18.32 -15.55
N ASP A 318 -28.78 17.18 -15.02
CA ASP A 318 -30.15 16.70 -15.18
C ASP A 318 -31.13 17.42 -14.24
N ASN A 319 -30.65 18.00 -13.14
CA ASN A 319 -31.44 18.69 -12.12
C ASN A 319 -30.82 20.06 -11.74
N PRO A 320 -30.66 21.00 -12.69
CA PRO A 320 -29.82 22.19 -12.51
C PRO A 320 -30.40 23.21 -11.51
N ASP A 321 -31.71 23.19 -11.27
CA ASP A 321 -32.40 24.10 -10.36
C ASP A 321 -32.53 23.55 -8.93
N SER A 322 -31.98 22.36 -8.65
CA SER A 322 -31.99 21.75 -7.32
C SER A 322 -30.65 21.17 -6.90
N GLU A 323 -29.90 20.53 -7.80
CA GLU A 323 -28.70 19.77 -7.46
C GLU A 323 -27.37 20.49 -7.77
N ASP A 324 -27.38 21.51 -8.62
CA ASP A 324 -26.13 22.14 -9.06
C ASP A 324 -25.36 22.80 -7.90
N VAL A 325 -26.08 23.44 -6.98
CA VAL A 325 -25.47 24.01 -5.77
C VAL A 325 -24.86 22.92 -4.89
N ALA A 326 -25.62 21.91 -4.49
CA ALA A 326 -25.15 20.85 -3.59
C ALA A 326 -23.94 20.09 -4.17
N GLU A 327 -24.00 19.75 -5.46
CA GLU A 327 -22.93 19.05 -6.17
C GLU A 327 -21.68 19.93 -6.33
N THR A 328 -21.85 21.23 -6.58
CA THR A 328 -20.72 22.15 -6.73
C THR A 328 -20.11 22.53 -5.38
N PHE A 329 -20.89 22.58 -4.29
CA PHE A 329 -20.45 23.12 -3.00
C PHE A 329 -19.42 22.23 -2.30
N GLN A 330 -19.58 20.91 -2.39
CA GLN A 330 -18.59 19.95 -1.87
C GLN A 330 -17.24 20.11 -2.58
N ALA A 331 -17.26 20.26 -3.90
CA ALA A 331 -16.05 20.49 -4.70
C ALA A 331 -15.41 21.85 -4.38
N TYR A 332 -16.21 22.87 -4.09
CA TYR A 332 -15.74 24.18 -3.63
C TYR A 332 -14.99 24.05 -2.30
N ILE A 333 -15.53 23.30 -1.34
CA ILE A 333 -14.85 23.03 -0.06
C ILE A 333 -13.52 22.31 -0.30
N ALA A 334 -13.54 21.24 -1.10
CA ALA A 334 -12.36 20.45 -1.44
C ALA A 334 -11.22 21.32 -1.99
N VAL A 335 -11.51 22.13 -3.01
CA VAL A 335 -10.49 22.94 -3.68
C VAL A 335 -10.01 24.09 -2.82
N LYS A 336 -10.90 24.71 -2.04
CA LYS A 336 -10.57 25.92 -1.29
C LYS A 336 -9.88 25.61 0.04
N PHE A 337 -10.39 24.63 0.78
CA PHE A 337 -9.95 24.37 2.15
C PHE A 337 -9.10 23.10 2.29
N PHE A 338 -9.22 22.16 1.35
CA PHE A 338 -8.49 20.89 1.40
C PHE A 338 -7.69 20.60 0.12
N PRO A 339 -6.88 21.55 -0.40
CA PRO A 339 -6.14 21.36 -1.64
C PRO A 339 -5.10 20.23 -1.57
N ASP A 340 -4.67 19.85 -0.37
CA ASP A 340 -3.78 18.72 -0.06
C ASP A 340 -4.49 17.36 -0.08
N ARG A 341 -5.83 17.33 0.09
CA ARG A 341 -6.65 16.10 0.06
C ARG A 341 -7.12 15.71 -1.35
N ILE A 342 -6.83 16.54 -2.36
CA ILE A 342 -7.18 16.28 -3.77
C ILE A 342 -5.95 16.32 -4.67
N SER A 343 -5.98 15.55 -5.76
CA SER A 343 -4.90 15.62 -6.75
C SER A 343 -4.97 16.92 -7.57
N ASN A 344 -3.82 17.39 -8.07
CA ASN A 344 -3.76 18.51 -9.02
C ASN A 344 -4.67 18.29 -10.24
N SER A 345 -4.72 17.06 -10.77
CA SER A 345 -5.57 16.72 -11.92
C SER A 345 -7.06 16.83 -11.59
N LEU A 346 -7.46 16.42 -10.38
CA LEU A 346 -8.83 16.55 -9.92
C LEU A 346 -9.20 18.03 -9.74
N ARG A 347 -8.34 18.81 -9.09
CA ARG A 347 -8.52 20.27 -8.95
C ARG A 347 -8.66 20.96 -10.31
N ASP A 348 -7.76 20.67 -11.23
CA ASP A 348 -7.75 21.26 -12.58
C ASP A 348 -9.04 20.88 -13.35
N THR A 349 -9.56 19.67 -13.16
CA THR A 349 -10.84 19.22 -13.73
C THR A 349 -12.02 20.01 -13.15
N ILE A 350 -12.12 20.08 -11.81
CA ILE A 350 -13.19 20.80 -11.10
C ILE A 350 -13.21 22.29 -11.51
N LEU A 351 -12.06 22.97 -11.43
CA LEU A 351 -11.96 24.39 -11.76
C LEU A 351 -12.13 24.67 -13.25
N SER A 352 -11.87 23.70 -14.11
CA SER A 352 -12.20 23.82 -15.53
C SER A 352 -13.71 23.84 -15.79
N VAL A 353 -14.53 23.34 -14.86
CA VAL A 353 -15.99 23.29 -15.02
C VAL A 353 -16.71 24.34 -14.16
N CYS A 354 -16.21 24.67 -12.96
CA CYS A 354 -16.99 25.43 -11.96
C CYS A 354 -16.35 26.74 -11.47
N LEU A 355 -15.34 27.28 -12.15
CA LEU A 355 -14.58 28.44 -11.65
C LEU A 355 -15.48 29.64 -11.31
N ASN A 356 -16.48 29.96 -12.14
CA ASN A 356 -17.32 31.13 -11.91
C ASN A 356 -18.32 30.89 -10.78
N ARG A 357 -18.85 29.67 -10.64
CA ARG A 357 -19.66 29.30 -9.47
C ARG A 357 -18.87 29.36 -8.16
N PHE A 358 -17.58 28.99 -8.18
CA PHE A 358 -16.71 29.12 -7.00
C PHE A 358 -16.54 30.60 -6.60
N LYS A 359 -16.28 31.47 -7.57
CA LYS A 359 -16.22 32.93 -7.33
C LYS A 359 -17.56 33.50 -6.85
N TYR A 360 -18.67 32.92 -7.28
CA TYR A 360 -19.98 33.30 -6.75
C TYR A 360 -20.09 32.90 -5.27
N PHE A 361 -19.70 31.69 -4.88
CA PHE A 361 -19.67 31.28 -3.47
C PHE A 361 -18.72 32.15 -2.62
N ASP A 362 -17.56 32.54 -3.15
CA ASP A 362 -16.66 33.49 -2.47
C ASP A 362 -17.38 34.80 -2.14
N SER A 363 -18.22 35.30 -3.05
CA SER A 363 -18.96 36.55 -2.88
C SER A 363 -20.02 36.51 -1.79
N LEU A 364 -20.46 35.31 -1.38
CA LEU A 364 -21.45 35.11 -0.34
C LEU A 364 -20.89 35.33 1.08
N ASN A 365 -19.55 35.38 1.24
CA ASN A 365 -18.87 35.55 2.53
C ASN A 365 -19.34 34.55 3.60
N LEU A 366 -19.45 33.28 3.22
CA LEU A 366 -19.92 32.22 4.10
C LEU A 366 -18.92 31.92 5.23
N ASP A 367 -19.43 31.71 6.44
CA ASP A 367 -18.67 31.26 7.59
C ASP A 367 -18.39 29.75 7.50
N LEU A 368 -17.24 29.46 6.89
CA LEU A 368 -16.65 28.12 6.74
C LEU A 368 -15.29 28.04 7.46
N SER A 369 -15.06 28.86 8.49
CA SER A 369 -13.74 28.98 9.12
C SER A 369 -13.28 27.72 9.85
N ILE A 370 -14.17 26.76 10.08
CA ILE A 370 -13.84 25.47 10.68
C ILE A 370 -12.89 24.64 9.81
N TYR A 371 -12.82 24.91 8.51
CA TYR A 371 -11.97 24.19 7.56
C TYR A 371 -10.58 24.83 7.36
N LYS A 372 -10.23 25.87 8.13
CA LYS A 372 -8.95 26.58 8.01
C LYS A 372 -7.88 26.08 8.97
#